data_AF-A0A370WSW9-F1
#
_entry.id   AF-A0A370WSW9-F1
#
_cell.length_a   1.000
_cell.length_b   1.000
_cell.length_c   1.000
_cell.angle_alpha   90.00
_cell.angle_beta   90.00
_cell.angle_gamma   90.00
#
_symmetry.space_group_name_H-M   'P 1'
#
loop_
_entity.id
_entity.type
_entity.pdbx_description
1 polymer ?
#
loop_
_entity_poly.entity_id
_entity_poly.type
_entity_poly.pdbx_seq_one_letter_code
_entity_poly.pdbx_strand_id
1 'polypeptide(L)'
;MDSSTQTIIRDDFFTAAREWLTDSYHVEYRYVARQAGDHAEVIHALVMFYPWMTKEGDVADFDFHVNAGDYVVGQKVFSSMSLIESTRILEEALDGAINLPSWKAFLTAANGRYHFLRGEARNIWVNMIHLSASALGADQHQNPELAPEN
;
A
#
# COMPACT_ATOMS: atom_id res chain seq x y z
N MET A 1 5.38 17.96 -10.35
CA MET A 1 4.89 18.54 -9.08
C MET A 1 6.10 18.91 -8.26
N ASP A 2 6.12 20.10 -7.67
CA ASP A 2 7.16 20.45 -6.70
C ASP A 2 6.89 19.74 -5.35
N SER A 3 7.92 19.71 -4.49
CA SER A 3 7.88 19.03 -3.18
C SER A 3 6.80 19.62 -2.26
N SER A 4 6.58 20.94 -2.29
CA SER A 4 5.56 21.62 -1.50
C SER A 4 4.13 21.19 -1.82
N THR A 5 3.82 20.98 -3.10
CA THR A 5 2.49 20.54 -3.55
C THR A 5 2.21 19.09 -3.10
N GLN A 6 3.22 18.22 -3.08
CA GLN A 6 3.06 16.85 -2.59
C GLN A 6 2.81 16.80 -1.08
N THR A 7 3.49 17.64 -0.28
CA THR A 7 3.26 17.72 1.17
C THR A 7 1.84 18.18 1.49
N ILE A 8 1.33 19.21 0.82
CA ILE A 8 -0.04 19.70 1.06
C ILE A 8 -1.07 18.62 0.74
N ILE A 9 -0.95 17.96 -0.42
CA ILE A 9 -1.88 16.88 -0.82
C ILE A 9 -1.82 15.71 0.17
N ARG A 10 -0.61 15.36 0.64
CA ARG A 10 -0.40 14.30 1.64
C ARG A 10 -1.11 14.63 2.95
N ASP A 11 -0.93 15.83 3.47
CA ASP A 11 -1.46 16.26 4.77
C ASP A 11 -3.00 16.38 4.72
N ASP A 12 -3.54 16.92 3.62
CA ASP A 12 -4.99 17.00 3.38
C ASP A 12 -5.61 15.59 3.30
N PHE A 13 -4.97 14.67 2.58
CA PHE A 13 -5.42 13.29 2.50
C PHE A 13 -5.36 12.59 3.85
N PHE A 14 -4.26 12.74 4.59
CA PHE A 14 -4.11 12.13 5.91
C PHE A 14 -5.18 12.60 6.88
N THR A 15 -5.47 13.91 6.89
CA THR A 15 -6.51 14.51 7.71
C THR A 15 -7.87 13.90 7.36
N ALA A 16 -8.24 13.88 6.08
CA ALA A 16 -9.50 13.30 5.62
C ALA A 16 -9.61 11.79 5.93
N ALA A 17 -8.54 11.03 5.70
CA ALA A 17 -8.48 9.60 5.96
C ALA A 17 -8.68 9.28 7.45
N ARG A 18 -8.07 10.07 8.35
CA ARG A 18 -8.24 9.92 9.80
C ARG A 18 -9.67 10.18 10.28
N GLU A 19 -10.37 11.13 9.68
CA GLU A 19 -11.78 11.39 10.02
C GLU A 19 -12.69 10.22 9.64
N TRP A 20 -12.25 9.38 8.70
CA TRP A 20 -13.02 8.23 8.26
C TRP A 20 -12.71 6.97 9.06
N LEU A 21 -11.52 6.87 9.65
CA LEU A 21 -11.14 5.74 10.49
C LEU A 21 -12.06 5.64 11.73
N THR A 22 -12.89 4.61 11.73
CA THR A 22 -13.66 4.05 12.87
C THR A 22 -12.85 3.10 13.78
N ASP A 23 -13.51 2.48 14.77
CA ASP A 23 -12.90 1.66 15.83
C ASP A 23 -12.14 0.40 15.33
N SER A 24 -12.56 -0.17 14.20
CA SER A 24 -11.97 -1.41 13.64
C SER A 24 -11.91 -1.37 12.12
N TYR A 25 -10.76 -1.77 11.56
CA TYR A 25 -10.55 -1.94 10.12
C TYR A 25 -10.03 -3.31 9.77
N HIS A 26 -10.48 -3.78 8.62
CA HIS A 26 -9.75 -4.76 7.85
C HIS A 26 -8.72 -4.02 6.99
N VAL A 27 -7.46 -4.45 7.02
CA VAL A 27 -6.40 -3.83 6.24
C VAL A 27 -5.69 -4.85 5.38
N GLU A 28 -5.52 -4.50 4.11
CA GLU A 28 -4.84 -5.32 3.12
C GLU A 28 -3.65 -4.57 2.54
N TYR A 29 -2.49 -5.22 2.56
CA TYR A 29 -1.29 -4.84 1.83
C TYR A 29 -1.12 -5.76 0.63
N ARG A 30 -0.78 -5.17 -0.51
CA ARG A 30 -0.21 -5.88 -1.66
C ARG A 30 1.05 -5.15 -2.07
N TYR A 31 2.11 -5.90 -2.36
CA TYR A 31 3.37 -5.26 -2.67
C TYR A 31 4.22 -6.09 -3.63
N VAL A 32 5.07 -5.36 -4.35
CA VAL A 32 6.21 -5.84 -5.11
C VAL A 32 7.41 -5.05 -4.63
N ALA A 33 8.42 -5.75 -4.15
CA ALA A 33 9.68 -5.16 -3.70
C ALA A 33 10.85 -5.84 -4.40
N ARG A 34 11.98 -5.15 -4.48
CA ARG A 34 13.26 -5.67 -4.94
C ARG A 34 14.22 -5.76 -3.77
N GLN A 35 14.91 -6.89 -3.64
CA GLN A 35 16.00 -7.04 -2.69
C GLN A 35 17.19 -6.19 -3.15
N ALA A 36 17.61 -5.23 -2.32
CA ALA A 36 18.69 -4.31 -2.59
C ALA A 36 19.70 -4.36 -1.43
N GLY A 37 20.55 -5.39 -1.41
CA GLY A 37 21.52 -5.58 -0.36
C GLY A 37 20.89 -6.04 0.96
N ASP A 38 20.90 -5.18 1.97
CA ASP A 38 20.39 -5.46 3.33
C ASP A 38 18.93 -5.03 3.56
N HIS A 39 18.30 -4.42 2.55
CA HIS A 39 16.93 -3.92 2.62
C HIS A 39 16.11 -4.32 1.39
N ALA A 40 14.78 -4.32 1.57
CA ALA A 40 13.83 -4.45 0.46
C ALA A 40 13.34 -3.06 0.03
N GLU A 41 13.51 -2.77 -1.25
CA GLU A 41 13.06 -1.55 -1.89
C GLU A 41 11.67 -1.79 -2.51
N VAL A 42 10.66 -1.00 -2.11
CA VAL A 42 9.32 -1.12 -2.66
C VAL A 42 9.30 -0.61 -4.11
N ILE A 43 8.89 -1.45 -5.06
CA ILE A 43 8.66 -1.09 -6.46
C ILE A 43 7.22 -0.62 -6.64
N HIS A 44 6.28 -1.38 -6.08
CA HIS A 44 4.87 -1.04 -6.04
C HIS A 44 4.25 -1.53 -4.75
N ALA A 45 3.39 -0.73 -4.14
CA ALA A 45 2.60 -1.13 -2.98
C ALA A 45 1.21 -0.56 -3.06
N LEU A 46 0.25 -1.31 -2.52
CA LEU A 46 -1.14 -0.93 -2.35
C LEU A 46 -1.54 -1.26 -0.91
N VAL A 47 -2.04 -0.26 -0.19
CA VAL A 47 -2.61 -0.42 1.15
C VAL A 47 -4.08 -0.02 1.09
N MET A 48 -4.95 -0.92 1.52
CA MET A 48 -6.41 -0.75 1.49
C MET A 48 -6.98 -0.92 2.88
N PHE A 49 -7.84 0.01 3.28
CA PHE A 49 -8.54 -0.01 4.57
C PHE A 49 -10.04 -0.17 4.32
N TYR A 50 -10.64 -1.21 4.90
CA TYR A 50 -12.06 -1.51 4.79
C TYR A 50 -12.71 -1.42 6.18
N PRO A 51 -13.74 -0.55 6.36
CA PRO A 51 -14.40 -0.38 7.66
C PRO A 51 -15.34 -1.54 8.02
N TRP A 52 -15.67 -2.42 7.08
CA TRP A 52 -16.53 -3.59 7.29
C TRP A 52 -16.24 -4.66 6.24
N MET A 53 -15.89 -5.88 6.68
CA MET A 53 -15.98 -7.11 5.88
C MET A 53 -17.17 -7.91 6.41
N THR A 54 -18.09 -8.35 5.55
CA THR A 54 -19.24 -9.16 5.99
C THR A 54 -18.74 -10.52 6.47
N LYS A 55 -19.35 -11.07 7.52
CA LYS A 55 -19.06 -12.41 8.11
C LYS A 55 -18.91 -13.57 7.10
N GLU A 56 -19.53 -13.47 5.92
CA GLU A 56 -19.44 -14.47 4.85
C GLU A 56 -18.13 -14.37 4.03
N GLY A 57 -17.38 -13.29 4.22
CA GLY A 57 -16.08 -13.00 3.63
C GLY A 57 -15.07 -12.55 4.68
N ASP A 58 -15.20 -13.04 5.92
CA ASP A 58 -14.17 -12.93 6.97
C ASP A 58 -12.90 -13.62 6.46
N VAL A 59 -12.09 -12.89 5.68
CA VAL A 59 -10.76 -13.35 5.30
C VAL A 59 -9.97 -13.37 6.60
N ALA A 60 -9.75 -14.57 7.12
CA ALA A 60 -8.83 -14.79 8.23
C ALA A 60 -7.49 -14.13 7.91
N ASP A 61 -6.76 -13.71 8.94
CA ASP A 61 -5.43 -13.14 8.77
C ASP A 61 -4.62 -13.99 7.78
N PHE A 62 -4.16 -13.35 6.72
CA PHE A 62 -3.49 -14.01 5.59
C PHE A 62 -2.13 -13.37 5.41
N ASP A 63 -1.11 -14.20 5.20
CA ASP A 63 0.25 -13.78 4.97
C ASP A 63 0.84 -14.61 3.84
N PHE A 64 1.17 -13.95 2.75
CA PHE A 64 1.76 -14.59 1.58
C PHE A 64 2.93 -13.76 1.09
N HIS A 65 4.05 -14.44 0.84
CA HIS A 65 5.17 -13.89 0.10
C HIS A 65 5.73 -14.95 -0.86
N VAL A 66 6.23 -14.50 -2.00
CA VAL A 66 6.95 -15.34 -2.95
C VAL A 66 8.18 -14.59 -3.47
N ASN A 67 9.30 -15.31 -3.54
CA ASN A 67 10.53 -14.80 -4.12
C ASN A 67 10.58 -15.17 -5.61
N ALA A 68 10.93 -14.21 -6.46
CA ALA A 68 11.11 -14.36 -7.90
C ALA A 68 12.40 -13.64 -8.31
N GLY A 69 13.52 -14.36 -8.27
CA GLY A 69 14.85 -13.76 -8.44
C GLY A 69 15.11 -12.75 -7.32
N ASP A 70 15.45 -11.51 -7.70
CA ASP A 70 15.68 -10.42 -6.76
C ASP A 70 14.38 -9.73 -6.31
N TYR A 71 13.21 -10.23 -6.71
CA TYR A 71 11.93 -9.64 -6.35
C TYR A 71 11.20 -10.44 -5.27
N VAL A 72 10.46 -9.72 -4.43
CA VAL A 72 9.51 -10.27 -3.47
C VAL A 72 8.14 -9.72 -3.80
N VAL A 73 7.19 -10.60 -4.06
CA VAL A 73 5.78 -10.25 -4.22
C VAL A 73 5.04 -10.79 -3.01
N GLY A 74 4.17 -9.98 -2.41
CA GLY A 74 3.43 -10.44 -1.25
C GLY A 74 2.11 -9.74 -1.02
N GLN A 75 1.34 -10.35 -0.13
CA GLN A 75 0.06 -9.87 0.34
C GLN A 75 -0.07 -10.16 1.82
N LYS A 76 -0.49 -9.16 2.59
CA LYS A 76 -0.77 -9.30 4.02
C LYS A 76 -2.15 -8.76 4.31
N VAL A 77 -2.96 -9.56 4.99
CA VAL A 77 -4.31 -9.21 5.39
C VAL A 77 -4.41 -9.26 6.90
N PHE A 78 -4.93 -8.18 7.48
CA PHE A 78 -5.30 -8.09 8.88
C PHE A 78 -6.82 -8.01 8.95
N SER A 79 -7.45 -9.05 9.51
CA SER A 79 -8.90 -9.18 9.54
C SER A 79 -9.58 -8.13 10.42
N SER A 80 -8.92 -7.74 11.52
CA SER A 80 -9.38 -6.67 12.42
C SER A 80 -8.19 -6.00 13.10
N MET A 81 -7.98 -4.72 12.81
CA MET A 81 -7.06 -3.84 13.52
C MET A 81 -7.78 -2.72 14.23
N SER A 82 -7.24 -2.32 15.38
CA SER A 82 -7.74 -1.16 16.12
C SER A 82 -7.52 0.13 15.34
N LEU A 83 -8.25 1.18 15.71
CA LEU A 83 -8.03 2.53 15.22
C LEU A 83 -6.56 2.98 15.34
N ILE A 84 -5.92 2.69 16.47
CA ILE A 84 -4.51 3.07 16.73
C ILE A 84 -3.58 2.39 15.73
N GLU A 85 -3.72 1.07 15.55
CA GLU A 85 -2.87 0.33 14.60
C GLU A 85 -3.13 0.72 13.15
N SER A 86 -4.40 0.94 12.80
CA SER A 86 -4.78 1.39 11.45
C SER A 86 -4.23 2.78 11.15
N THR A 87 -4.24 3.69 12.13
CA THR A 87 -3.65 5.03 11.99
C THR A 87 -2.13 4.94 11.81
N ARG A 88 -1.44 4.13 12.62
CA ARG A 88 0.01 3.90 12.48
C ARG A 88 0.37 3.40 11.08
N ILE A 89 -0.39 2.43 10.58
CA ILE A 89 -0.19 1.86 9.24
C ILE A 89 -0.42 2.89 8.13
N LEU A 90 -1.43 3.75 8.29
CA LEU A 90 -1.69 4.86 7.38
C LEU A 90 -0.50 5.85 7.34
N GLU A 91 0.04 6.23 8.51
CA GLU A 91 1.21 7.10 8.61
C GLU A 91 2.44 6.47 7.92
N GLU A 92 2.73 5.21 8.22
CA GLU A 92 3.84 4.47 7.60
C GLU A 92 3.71 4.40 6.08
N ALA A 93 2.52 4.10 5.58
CA ALA A 93 2.27 4.03 4.14
C ALA A 93 2.46 5.39 3.44
N LEU A 94 2.12 6.50 4.12
CA LEU A 94 2.34 7.86 3.62
C LEU A 94 3.82 8.27 3.63
N ASP A 95 4.61 7.71 4.54
CA ASP A 95 6.07 7.84 4.55
C ASP A 95 6.75 6.85 3.59
N GLY A 96 5.96 6.02 2.90
CA GLY A 96 6.48 5.03 1.98
C GLY A 96 7.09 3.82 2.63
N ALA A 97 6.77 3.56 3.90
CA ALA A 97 7.22 2.40 4.63
C ALA A 97 6.14 1.31 4.64
N ILE A 98 6.57 0.06 4.50
CA ILE A 98 5.78 -1.12 4.83
C ILE A 98 6.49 -1.80 6.00
N ASN A 99 5.91 -1.70 7.19
CA ASN A 99 6.46 -2.31 8.40
C ASN A 99 5.56 -3.47 8.87
N LEU A 100 5.77 -4.65 8.30
CA LEU A 100 5.14 -5.88 8.80
C LEU A 100 6.04 -6.55 9.86
N PRO A 101 5.47 -7.35 10.78
CA PRO A 101 6.26 -8.03 11.82
C PRO A 101 7.40 -8.90 11.28
N SER A 102 7.17 -9.56 10.14
CA SER A 102 8.11 -10.49 9.49
C SER A 102 8.94 -9.84 8.39
N TRP A 103 8.59 -8.62 7.97
CA TRP A 103 9.14 -8.03 6.76
C TRP A 103 9.02 -6.50 6.77
N LYS A 104 10.11 -5.84 6.41
CA LYS A 104 10.15 -4.37 6.28
C LYS A 104 10.64 -4.00 4.90
N ALA A 105 9.98 -3.04 4.29
CA ALA A 105 10.38 -2.47 3.02
C ALA A 105 10.14 -0.96 3.01
N PHE A 106 10.97 -0.26 2.25
CA PHE A 106 10.89 1.19 2.14
C PHE A 106 10.82 1.59 0.66
N LEU A 107 10.00 2.58 0.36
CA LEU A 107 10.10 3.35 -0.87
C LEU A 107 11.35 4.21 -0.75
N THR A 108 12.34 3.97 -1.61
CA THR A 108 13.46 4.88 -1.81
C THR A 108 12.93 6.17 -2.41
N ALA A 109 12.75 7.17 -1.55
CA ALA A 109 12.16 8.45 -1.87
C ALA A 109 13.07 9.26 -2.81
N ALA A 110 12.90 9.06 -4.11
CA ALA A 110 13.22 10.07 -5.10
C ALA A 110 12.01 10.47 -5.94
N ASN A 111 10.94 9.66 -5.96
CA ASN A 111 9.97 9.69 -7.05
C ASN A 111 8.64 8.93 -6.80
N GLY A 112 8.25 8.72 -5.54
CA GLY A 112 7.01 8.00 -5.20
C GLY A 112 5.77 8.68 -5.79
N ARG A 113 5.01 7.97 -6.63
CA ARG A 113 3.68 8.42 -7.06
C ARG A 113 2.64 7.85 -6.11
N TYR A 114 2.13 8.71 -5.24
CA TYR A 114 1.01 8.37 -4.37
C TYR A 114 -0.30 8.60 -5.12
N HIS A 115 -1.10 7.54 -5.26
CA HIS A 115 -2.47 7.66 -5.72
C HIS A 115 -3.40 7.42 -4.53
N PHE A 116 -4.24 8.43 -4.29
CA PHE A 116 -5.27 8.43 -3.28
C PHE A 116 -6.60 8.26 -4.00
N LEU A 117 -7.24 7.10 -3.85
CA LEU A 117 -8.58 6.89 -4.38
C LEU A 117 -9.56 6.84 -3.22
N ARG A 118 -10.56 7.72 -3.30
CA ARG A 118 -11.85 7.50 -2.67
C ARG A 118 -12.63 6.59 -3.62
N GLY A 119 -12.78 5.31 -3.28
CA GLY A 119 -13.70 4.47 -4.05
C GLY A 119 -15.12 5.04 -3.95
N GLU A 120 -15.87 5.05 -5.06
CA GLU A 120 -17.34 5.09 -4.98
C GLU A 120 -17.80 3.77 -4.37
N ALA A 121 -17.73 3.66 -3.05
CA ALA A 121 -18.43 2.59 -2.38
C ALA A 121 -19.92 2.81 -2.65
N ARG A 122 -20.64 1.76 -3.09
CA ARG A 122 -22.11 1.80 -3.25
C ARG A 122 -22.83 2.26 -1.98
N ASN A 123 -22.15 2.20 -0.83
CA ASN A 123 -22.60 2.71 0.44
C ASN A 123 -21.72 3.89 0.88
N ILE A 124 -22.31 5.08 0.97
CA ILE A 124 -21.65 6.32 1.43
C ILE A 124 -21.08 6.22 2.85
N TRP A 125 -21.51 5.21 3.62
CA TRP A 125 -21.01 4.91 4.97
C TRP A 125 -19.75 4.03 4.97
N VAL A 126 -19.28 3.58 3.79
CA VAL A 126 -18.12 2.70 3.64
C VAL A 126 -17.03 3.46 2.88
N ASN A 127 -16.24 4.27 3.59
CA ASN A 127 -15.08 4.91 2.98
C ASN A 127 -13.92 3.92 2.96
N MET A 128 -13.58 3.42 1.78
CA MET A 128 -12.35 2.67 1.57
C MET A 128 -11.20 3.65 1.33
N ILE A 129 -10.12 3.48 2.08
CA ILE A 129 -8.91 4.28 1.91
C ILE A 129 -7.95 3.45 1.08
N HIS A 130 -7.59 3.95 -0.11
CA HIS A 130 -6.61 3.31 -0.99
C HIS A 130 -5.36 4.19 -1.11
N LEU A 131 -4.21 3.62 -0.80
CA LEU A 131 -2.92 4.22 -1.06
C LEU A 131 -2.14 3.31 -1.99
N SER A 132 -1.83 3.77 -3.21
CA SER A 132 -0.83 3.11 -4.03
C SER A 132 0.45 3.92 -4.06
N ALA A 133 1.60 3.27 -4.00
CA ALA A 133 2.88 3.91 -4.21
C ALA A 133 3.71 3.12 -5.22
N SER A 134 4.31 3.80 -6.19
CA SER A 134 5.18 3.19 -7.21
C SER A 134 6.49 3.96 -7.35
N ALA A 135 7.60 3.24 -7.52
CA ALA A 135 8.88 3.81 -7.92
C ALA A 135 8.84 4.24 -9.40
N LEU A 136 9.30 5.45 -9.75
CA LEU A 136 9.42 5.87 -11.16
C LEU A 136 10.37 4.95 -11.92
N GLY A 137 9.97 4.54 -13.13
CA GLY A 137 10.71 3.60 -13.97
C GLY A 137 10.25 2.14 -13.83
N ALA A 138 9.40 1.81 -12.86
CA ALA A 138 8.74 0.50 -12.81
C ALA A 138 7.90 0.23 -14.07
N ASP A 139 7.27 1.27 -14.62
CA ASP A 139 6.52 1.22 -15.89
C ASP A 139 7.43 1.01 -17.12
N GLN A 140 8.74 1.21 -16.99
CA GLN A 140 9.72 1.05 -18.09
C GLN A 140 10.42 -0.32 -18.10
N HIS A 141 10.16 -1.19 -17.13
CA HIS A 141 10.59 -2.58 -17.20
C HIS A 141 9.65 -3.36 -18.14
N GLN A 142 9.74 -3.09 -19.45
CA GLN A 142 9.41 -4.11 -20.44
C GLN A 142 10.38 -5.27 -20.19
N ASN A 143 9.81 -6.45 -19.95
CA ASN A 143 10.59 -7.68 -19.90
C ASN A 143 11.42 -7.78 -21.20
N PRO A 144 12.76 -7.77 -21.16
CA PRO A 144 13.59 -7.82 -22.37
C PRO A 144 13.37 -9.11 -23.17
N GLU A 145 12.74 -10.13 -22.58
CA GLU A 145 12.37 -11.39 -23.23
C GLU A 145 11.07 -11.35 -24.04
N LEU A 146 10.36 -10.21 -24.07
CA LEU A 146 9.17 -10.01 -24.92
C LEU A 146 9.41 -9.01 -26.05
N ALA A 147 10.67 -8.83 -26.49
CA ALA A 147 10.91 -8.26 -27.79
C ALA A 147 10.28 -9.19 -28.84
N PRO A 148 9.39 -8.71 -29.72
CA PRO A 148 8.86 -9.55 -30.79
C PRO A 148 10.05 -10.02 -31.62
N GLU A 149 10.21 -11.34 -31.73
CA GLU A 149 11.03 -11.90 -32.80
C GLU A 149 10.42 -11.41 -34.13
N ASN A 150 11.30 -10.81 -34.94
CA ASN A 150 11.06 -10.15 -36.24
C ASN A 150 9.78 -10.53 -37.00
#